data_AF-A0AA91PWF1-F1
#
_entry.id   AF-A0AA91PWF1-F1
#
_cell.length_a   1.000
_cell.length_b   1.000
_cell.length_c   1.000
_cell.angle_alpha   90.00
_cell.angle_beta   90.00
_cell.angle_gamma   90.00
#
_symmetry.space_group_name_H-M   'P 1'
#
loop_
_entity.id
_entity.type
_entity.pdbx_description
1 polymer ?
#
loop_
_entity_poly.entity_id
_entity_poly.type
_entity_poly.pdbx_seq_one_letter_code
_entity_poly.pdbx_strand_id
1 'polypeptide(L)'
;MVQSADIEERILILKLRRIEQLNEKLRESLKRDRIPASRAATLIIELAQETPDPLVPSSWPLQSESNRYRVHNQLSSMQQKTECCTIM
;
A
#
# COMPACT_ATOMS: atom_id res chain seq x y z
N MET A 1 -12.32 50.99 12.85
CA MET A 1 -11.62 50.29 13.95
C MET A 1 -12.48 49.24 14.65
N VAL A 2 -13.83 49.34 14.65
CA VAL A 2 -14.72 48.34 15.29
C VAL A 2 -14.82 47.00 14.52
N GLN A 3 -14.75 47.00 13.18
CA GLN A 3 -14.84 45.78 12.38
C GLN A 3 -13.66 44.81 12.55
N SER A 4 -12.47 45.30 12.90
CA SER A 4 -11.28 44.46 13.06
C SER A 4 -11.39 43.54 14.28
N ALA A 5 -11.99 44.04 15.37
CA ALA A 5 -12.13 43.30 16.63
C ALA A 5 -13.17 42.17 16.53
N ASP A 6 -14.28 42.40 15.80
CA ASP A 6 -15.29 41.37 15.51
C ASP A 6 -14.71 40.21 14.69
N ILE A 7 -13.84 40.52 13.72
CA ILE A 7 -13.16 39.50 12.92
C ILE A 7 -12.20 38.68 13.79
N GLU A 8 -11.47 39.31 14.70
CA GLU A 8 -10.58 38.62 15.65
C GLU A 8 -11.37 37.63 16.53
N GLU A 9 -12.50 38.07 17.08
CA GLU A 9 -13.39 37.23 17.90
C GLU A 9 -13.93 36.03 17.10
N ARG A 10 -14.38 36.25 15.88
CA ARG A 10 -14.85 35.18 14.98
C ARG A 10 -13.74 34.19 14.65
N ILE A 11 -12.50 34.65 14.45
CA ILE A 11 -11.34 33.78 14.22
C ILE A 11 -11.04 32.95 15.48
N LEU A 12 -11.14 33.53 16.67
CA LEU A 12 -10.93 32.80 17.93
C LEU A 12 -11.97 31.69 18.11
N ILE A 13 -13.25 31.97 17.81
CA ILE A 13 -14.33 30.96 17.86
C ILE A 13 -14.06 29.81 16.89
N LEU A 14 -13.63 30.11 15.66
CA LEU A 14 -13.30 29.07 14.67
C LEU A 14 -12.10 28.22 15.11
N LYS A 15 -11.07 28.84 15.68
CA LYS A 15 -9.91 28.13 16.23
C LYS A 15 -10.32 27.20 17.38
N LEU A 16 -11.15 27.69 18.30
CA LEU A 16 -11.66 26.90 19.42
C LEU A 16 -12.45 25.68 18.92
N ARG A 17 -13.41 25.89 18.01
CA ARG A 17 -14.16 24.79 17.40
C ARG A 17 -13.25 23.76 16.74
N ARG A 18 -12.20 24.22 16.04
CA ARG A 18 -11.25 23.31 15.39
C ARG A 18 -10.48 22.47 16.41
N ILE A 19 -10.05 23.07 17.52
CA ILE A 19 -9.36 22.38 18.60
C ILE A 19 -10.26 21.33 19.24
N GLU A 20 -11.53 21.66 19.49
CA GLU A 20 -12.50 20.72 20.05
C GLU A 20 -12.73 19.51 19.14
N GLN A 21 -12.89 19.73 17.83
CA GLN A 21 -12.99 18.66 16.84
C GLN A 21 -11.76 17.75 16.84
N LEU A 22 -10.55 18.34 16.94
CA LEU A 22 -9.32 17.56 16.99
C LEU A 22 -9.21 16.76 18.28
N ASN A 23 -9.62 17.34 19.42
CA ASN A 23 -9.66 16.66 20.70
C ASN A 23 -10.63 15.48 20.69
N GLU A 24 -11.80 15.64 20.09
CA GLU A 24 -12.77 14.56 19.93
C GLU A 24 -12.19 13.42 19.07
N LYS A 25 -11.62 13.75 17.91
CA LYS A 25 -10.96 12.77 17.03
C LYS A 25 -9.79 12.04 17.73
N LEU A 26 -9.04 12.73 18.58
CA LEU A 26 -7.96 12.14 19.37
C LEU A 26 -8.52 11.17 20.42
N ARG A 27 -9.58 11.55 21.13
CA ARG A 27 -10.27 10.69 22.10
C ARG A 27 -10.83 9.43 21.44
N GLU A 28 -11.43 9.56 20.26
CA GLU A 28 -11.87 8.40 19.48
C GLU A 28 -10.71 7.50 19.07
N SER A 29 -9.60 8.09 18.63
CA SER A 29 -8.40 7.34 18.23
C SER A 29 -7.77 6.56 19.39
N LEU A 30 -7.79 7.13 20.59
CA LEU A 30 -7.30 6.49 21.81
C LEU A 30 -8.20 5.35 22.28
N LYS A 31 -9.51 5.41 22.01
CA LYS A 31 -10.47 4.36 22.34
C LYS A 31 -10.39 3.13 21.42
N ARG A 32 -9.64 3.19 20.32
CA ARG A 32 -9.51 2.04 19.41
C ARG A 32 -8.66 0.95 20.06
N ASP A 33 -9.19 -0.26 20.08
CA ASP A 33 -8.44 -1.45 20.52
C ASP A 33 -7.26 -1.71 19.58
N ARG A 34 -6.13 -2.09 20.19
CA ARG A 34 -4.89 -2.40 19.48
C ARG A 34 -4.49 -3.83 19.75
N ILE A 35 -3.97 -4.50 18.72
CA ILE A 35 -3.32 -5.81 18.87
C ILE A 35 -1.81 -5.62 19.05
N PRO A 36 -1.13 -6.51 19.78
CA PRO A 36 0.33 -6.44 19.91
C PRO A 36 1.00 -6.69 18.56
N ALA A 37 2.11 -6.00 18.32
CA ALA A 37 2.83 -6.07 17.05
C ALA A 37 3.29 -7.50 16.70
N SER A 38 3.68 -8.28 17.71
CA SER A 38 4.05 -9.69 17.52
C SER A 38 2.89 -10.51 16.93
N ARG A 39 1.68 -10.37 17.48
CA ARG A 39 0.48 -11.07 16.98
C ARG A 39 0.10 -10.59 15.58
N ALA A 40 0.18 -9.28 15.32
CA ALA A 40 -0.08 -8.74 13.98
C ALA A 40 0.89 -9.33 12.94
N ALA A 41 2.19 -9.42 13.29
CA ALA A 41 3.20 -10.01 12.43
C ALA A 41 2.93 -11.51 12.16
N THR A 42 2.55 -12.27 13.19
CA THR A 42 2.17 -13.68 13.03
C THR A 42 1.02 -13.85 12.03
N LEU A 43 -0.05 -13.04 12.17
CA LEU A 43 -1.20 -13.09 11.26
C LEU A 43 -0.82 -12.77 9.80
N ILE A 44 0.09 -11.81 9.61
CA ILE A 44 0.58 -11.46 8.27
C ILE A 44 1.40 -12.62 7.68
N ILE A 45 2.25 -13.27 8.48
CA ILE A 45 3.06 -14.41 8.05
C ILE A 45 2.16 -15.59 7.68
N GLU A 46 1.17 -15.92 8.51
CA GLU A 46 0.19 -16.97 8.26
C GLU A 46 -0.54 -16.72 6.93
N LEU A 47 -1.07 -15.52 6.75
CA LEU A 47 -1.74 -15.14 5.50
C LEU A 47 -0.81 -15.30 4.29
N ALA A 48 0.43 -14.80 4.39
CA ALA A 48 1.40 -14.91 3.31
C ALA A 48 1.74 -16.37 2.98
N GLN A 49 1.80 -17.26 3.97
CA GLN A 49 2.06 -18.68 3.76
C GLN A 49 0.87 -19.40 3.11
N GLU A 50 -0.36 -19.06 3.49
CA GLU A 50 -1.59 -19.65 2.95
C GLU A 50 -1.87 -19.21 1.51
N THR A 51 -1.59 -17.96 1.16
CA THR A 51 -1.85 -17.41 -0.18
C THR A 51 -0.59 -17.42 -1.05
N PRO A 52 -0.48 -18.33 -2.04
CA PRO A 52 0.68 -18.37 -2.91
C PRO A 52 0.72 -17.19 -3.88
N ASP A 53 1.88 -16.55 -4.01
CA ASP A 53 2.14 -15.47 -4.98
C ASP A 53 3.08 -15.92 -6.12
N PRO A 54 2.58 -16.06 -7.36
CA PRO A 54 3.39 -16.43 -8.52
C PRO A 54 4.54 -15.46 -8.86
N LEU A 55 4.50 -14.22 -8.36
CA LEU A 55 5.54 -13.22 -8.57
C LEU A 55 6.80 -13.45 -7.71
N VAL A 56 6.74 -14.37 -6.75
CA VAL A 56 7.88 -14.77 -5.91
C VAL A 56 8.15 -16.26 -6.10
N PRO A 57 8.76 -16.67 -7.23
CA PRO A 57 8.92 -18.08 -7.58
C PRO A 57 9.81 -18.88 -6.64
N SER A 58 10.68 -18.19 -5.86
CA SER A 58 11.54 -18.82 -4.87
C SER A 58 10.75 -19.49 -3.74
N SER A 59 9.61 -18.90 -3.38
CA SER A 59 8.77 -19.35 -2.28
C SER A 59 7.51 -20.03 -2.80
N TRP A 60 6.95 -19.54 -3.91
CA TRP A 60 5.76 -20.11 -4.56
C TRP A 60 6.03 -20.39 -6.03
N PRO A 61 6.57 -21.57 -6.38
CA PRO A 61 6.87 -21.90 -7.75
C PRO A 61 5.57 -22.06 -8.55
N LEU A 62 5.40 -21.22 -9.58
CA LEU A 62 4.30 -21.35 -10.53
C LEU A 62 4.64 -22.43 -11.56
N GLN A 63 3.71 -23.36 -11.78
CA GLN A 63 3.83 -24.32 -12.87
C GLN A 63 3.89 -23.59 -14.22
N SER A 64 4.82 -23.99 -15.07
CA SER A 64 5.06 -23.34 -16.36
C SER A 64 3.83 -23.34 -17.28
N GLU A 65 2.97 -24.36 -17.20
CA GLU A 65 1.70 -24.44 -17.94
C GLU A 65 0.68 -23.37 -17.51
N SER A 66 0.73 -22.94 -16.24
CA SER A 66 -0.17 -21.92 -15.71
C SER A 66 0.25 -20.50 -16.10
N ASN A 67 1.51 -20.30 -16.49
CA ASN A 67 2.02 -18.99 -16.88
C ASN A 67 1.62 -18.63 -18.32
N ARG A 68 0.72 -17.66 -18.48
CA ARG A 68 0.28 -17.14 -19.79
C ARG A 68 1.44 -16.63 -20.66
N TYR A 69 2.53 -16.16 -20.06
CA TYR A 69 3.70 -15.62 -20.78
C TYR A 69 4.81 -16.64 -21.00
N ARG A 70 4.58 -17.94 -20.73
CA ARG A 70 5.59 -19.00 -20.89
C ARG A 70 6.23 -19.00 -22.28
N VAL A 71 5.42 -18.84 -23.34
CA VAL A 71 5.90 -18.85 -24.73
C VAL A 71 6.83 -17.67 -25.01
N HIS A 72 6.52 -16.49 -24.47
CA HIS A 72 7.40 -15.32 -24.61
C HIS A 72 8.76 -15.55 -23.94
N ASN A 73 8.77 -16.11 -22.72
CA ASN A 73 10.03 -16.42 -22.02
C ASN A 73 10.88 -17.45 -22.77
N GLN A 74 10.24 -18.48 -23.37
CA GLN A 74 10.94 -19.46 -24.20
C GLN A 74 11.57 -18.81 -25.43
N LEU A 75 10.84 -17.96 -26.15
CA LEU A 75 11.34 -17.25 -27.33
C LEU A 75 12.47 -16.26 -27.00
N SER A 76 12.33 -15.49 -25.93
CA SER A 76 13.36 -14.53 -25.48
C SER A 76 14.67 -15.22 -25.06
N SER A 77 14.59 -16.43 -24.49
CA SER A 77 15.78 -17.24 -24.18
C SER A 77 16.48 -17.80 -25.43
N MET A 78 15.74 -18.04 -26.52
CA MET A 78 16.31 -18.49 -27.79
C MET A 78 16.93 -17.35 -28.62
N GLN A 79 16.48 -16.10 -28.43
CA GLN A 79 17.00 -14.93 -29.15
C GLN A 79 18.42 -14.50 -28.75
N GLN A 80 19.00 -15.02 -27.67
CA GLN A 80 20.42 -14.79 -27.36
C GLN A 80 21.39 -15.53 -28.31
N LYS A 81 20.88 -16.31 -29.26
CA LYS A 81 21.70 -17.08 -30.19
C LYS A 81 21.22 -17.00 -31.64
N THR A 82 20.91 -15.81 -32.18
CA THR A 82 20.96 -15.59 -33.64
C THR A 82 21.21 -14.12 -33.95
N GLU A 83 22.18 -13.93 -34.84
CA GLU A 83 22.73 -12.68 -35.33
C GLU A 83 21.66 -11.77 -35.97
N CYS A 84 21.94 -10.47 -35.87
CA CYS A 84 21.26 -9.34 -36.51
C CYS A 84 20.75 -9.65 -37.94
N CYS A 85 19.45 -9.51 -38.19
CA CYS A 85 18.91 -9.47 -39.55
C CYS A 85 18.94 -8.03 -40.08
N THR A 86 19.77 -7.76 -41.09
CA THR A 86 19.65 -6.56 -41.93
C THR A 86 18.46 -6.71 -42.88
N ILE A 87 17.58 -5.72 -42.91
CA ILE A 87 16.48 -5.61 -43.86
C ILE A 87 17.06 -5.11 -45.20
N MET A 88 16.83 -5.84 -46.30
CA MET A 88 16.88 -5.29 -47.66
C MET A 88 15.49 -4.86 -48.09
#